data_AF-A0A969IAS2-F1
#
_entry.id   AF-A0A969IAS2-F1
#
_cell.length_a   1.000
_cell.length_b   1.000
_cell.length_c   1.000
_cell.angle_alpha   90.00
_cell.angle_beta   90.00
_cell.angle_gamma   90.00
#
_symmetry.space_group_name_H-M   'P 1'
#
loop_
_entity.id
_entity.type
_entity.pdbx_description
1 polymer ?
#
loop_
_entity_poly.entity_id
_entity_poly.type
_entity_poly.pdbx_seq_one_letter_code
_entity_poly.pdbx_strand_id
1 'polypeptide(L)'
;MAAAPWADEILDFWFCEMDRQAWFEKSDATDALIRNRFLALHEKLAGEITLPLDLPPRMVLAAVMAFDQFPRNMFRGTPRAFATDSLALALARQMVDGGHDRSLGKDERMFLYLPFEHSEQAAEQIRCCALFALLEDPELLRYAQAHKDIIDRFGRFPHRNPILGRVSTPEEIEFLKQPGSSF
;
A
#
# COMPACT_ATOMS: atom_id res chain seq x y z
N MET A 1 -0.89 10.72 -25.98
CA MET A 1 -1.37 10.17 -24.70
C MET A 1 -1.97 11.33 -23.92
N ALA A 2 -3.23 11.23 -23.52
CA ALA A 2 -3.86 12.31 -22.77
C ALA A 2 -3.10 12.47 -21.44
N ALA A 3 -2.63 13.69 -21.16
CA ALA A 3 -2.15 14.03 -19.83
C ALA A 3 -3.27 13.70 -18.84
N ALA A 4 -2.94 12.99 -17.77
CA ALA A 4 -3.87 12.72 -16.69
C ALA A 4 -3.39 13.55 -15.49
N PRO A 5 -3.86 14.81 -15.36
CA PRO A 5 -3.32 15.75 -14.37
C PRO A 5 -3.40 15.22 -12.93
N TRP A 6 -4.36 14.34 -12.66
CA TRP A 6 -4.54 13.71 -11.36
C TRP A 6 -3.35 12.84 -10.94
N ALA A 7 -2.66 12.20 -11.89
CA ALA A 7 -1.55 11.31 -11.59
C ALA A 7 -0.32 12.10 -11.13
N ASP A 8 -0.01 13.18 -11.86
CA ASP A 8 1.06 14.09 -11.48
C ASP A 8 0.74 14.77 -10.14
N GLU A 9 -0.52 15.17 -9.90
CA GLU A 9 -0.93 15.75 -8.61
C GLU A 9 -0.68 14.82 -7.41
N ILE A 10 -0.98 13.52 -7.55
CA ILE A 10 -0.70 12.52 -6.50
C ILE A 10 0.80 12.39 -6.27
N LEU A 11 1.57 12.23 -7.34
CA LEU A 11 3.00 11.97 -7.26
C LEU A 11 3.78 13.19 -6.78
N ASP A 12 3.45 14.38 -7.26
CA ASP A 12 4.07 15.63 -6.81
C ASP A 12 3.75 15.90 -5.35
N PHE A 13 2.50 15.71 -4.92
CA PHE A 13 2.15 15.81 -3.52
C PHE A 13 3.01 14.88 -2.66
N TRP A 14 3.09 13.60 -3.02
CA TRP A 14 3.74 12.62 -2.16
C TRP A 14 5.26 12.67 -2.20
N PHE A 15 5.86 12.86 -3.37
CA PHE A 15 7.31 12.79 -3.55
C PHE A 15 8.01 14.15 -3.52
N CYS A 16 7.28 15.25 -3.73
CA CYS A 16 7.86 16.60 -3.80
C CYS A 16 7.37 17.52 -2.66
N GLU A 17 6.08 17.45 -2.29
CA GLU A 17 5.53 18.33 -1.24
C GLU A 17 5.64 17.74 0.17
N MET A 18 5.51 16.41 0.32
CA MET A 18 5.60 15.74 1.62
C MET A 18 7.04 15.44 2.02
N ASP A 19 7.32 15.59 3.32
CA ASP A 19 8.54 15.08 3.90
C ASP A 19 8.54 13.55 3.91
N ARG A 20 9.68 12.94 3.57
CA ARG A 20 9.86 11.48 3.57
C ARG A 20 9.51 10.83 4.92
N GLN A 21 9.75 11.53 6.03
CA GLN A 21 9.38 11.06 7.37
C GLN A 21 7.86 10.94 7.53
N ALA A 22 7.09 11.83 6.92
CA ALA A 22 5.64 11.87 7.03
C ALA A 22 4.95 10.72 6.28
N TRP A 23 5.64 10.01 5.38
CA TRP A 23 5.08 8.85 4.66
C TRP A 23 4.64 7.72 5.59
N PHE A 24 5.36 7.51 6.69
CA PHE A 24 5.12 6.41 7.64
C PHE A 24 4.71 6.89 9.03
N GLU A 25 4.67 8.20 9.25
CA GLU A 25 4.25 8.78 10.53
C GLU A 25 2.73 8.94 10.59
N LYS A 26 2.12 8.49 11.68
CA LYS A 26 0.72 8.78 11.96
C LYS A 26 0.57 10.24 12.40
N SER A 27 -0.15 11.04 11.61
CA SER A 27 -0.45 12.44 11.92
C SER A 27 -1.86 12.81 11.47
N ASP A 28 -2.69 13.28 12.41
CA ASP A 28 -4.06 13.72 12.11
C ASP A 28 -4.09 14.90 11.12
N ALA A 29 -3.05 15.74 11.13
CA ALA A 29 -2.91 16.85 10.18
C ALA A 29 -2.65 16.34 8.76
N THR A 30 -1.74 15.37 8.62
CA THR A 30 -1.43 14.71 7.34
C THR A 30 -2.66 13.94 6.84
N ASP A 31 -3.34 13.20 7.71
CA ASP A 31 -4.55 12.45 7.38
C ASP A 31 -5.67 13.39 6.88
N ALA A 32 -5.86 14.54 7.53
CA ALA A 32 -6.83 15.57 7.09
C ALA A 32 -6.44 16.21 5.76
N LEU A 33 -5.15 16.51 5.54
CA LEU A 33 -4.66 17.08 4.29
C LEU A 33 -4.91 16.14 3.11
N ILE A 34 -4.53 14.86 3.24
CA ILE A 34 -4.74 13.83 2.22
C ILE A 34 -6.23 13.67 1.94
N ARG A 35 -7.07 13.59 2.99
CA ARG A 35 -8.52 13.45 2.85
C ARG A 35 -9.13 14.64 2.11
N ASN A 36 -8.76 15.88 2.47
CA ASN A 36 -9.33 17.07 1.86
C ASN A 36 -8.96 17.20 0.37
N ARG A 37 -7.75 16.81 -0.02
CA ARG A 37 -7.28 16.90 -1.41
C ARG A 37 -7.78 15.74 -2.28
N PHE A 38 -7.68 14.52 -1.78
CA PHE A 38 -7.72 13.34 -2.65
C PHE A 38 -8.94 12.44 -2.44
N LEU A 39 -9.82 12.70 -1.45
CA LEU A 39 -10.99 11.86 -1.22
C LEU A 39 -11.89 11.77 -2.46
N ALA A 40 -12.22 12.91 -3.08
CA ALA A 40 -13.07 12.92 -4.27
C ALA A 40 -12.44 12.15 -5.45
N LEU A 41 -11.12 12.24 -5.61
CA LEU A 41 -10.38 11.50 -6.63
C LEU A 41 -10.37 10.00 -6.34
N HIS A 42 -10.11 9.60 -5.09
CA HIS A 42 -10.18 8.21 -4.66
C HIS A 42 -11.56 7.60 -4.92
N GLU A 43 -12.64 8.28 -4.53
CA GLU A 43 -14.02 7.80 -4.75
C GLU A 43 -14.32 7.65 -6.24
N LYS A 44 -13.85 8.60 -7.06
CA LYS A 44 -13.99 8.52 -8.52
C LYS A 44 -13.26 7.30 -9.08
N LEU A 45 -11.97 7.14 -8.78
CA LEU A 45 -11.15 6.04 -9.29
C LEU A 45 -11.65 4.67 -8.80
N ALA A 46 -12.08 4.57 -7.54
CA ALA A 46 -12.62 3.33 -6.97
C ALA A 46 -13.98 2.94 -7.58
N GLY A 47 -14.73 3.91 -8.11
CA GLY A 47 -15.97 3.68 -8.86
C GLY A 47 -15.76 3.28 -10.33
N GLU A 48 -14.56 3.40 -10.87
CA GLU A 48 -14.24 3.00 -12.24
C GLU A 48 -13.96 1.49 -12.31
N ILE A 49 -14.71 0.77 -13.17
CA ILE A 49 -14.71 -0.71 -13.21
C ILE A 49 -13.39 -1.27 -13.78
N THR A 50 -12.63 -0.50 -14.57
CA THR A 50 -11.35 -0.94 -15.15
C THR A 50 -10.51 0.27 -15.52
N LEU A 51 -9.36 0.44 -14.87
CA LEU A 51 -8.32 1.34 -15.38
C LEU A 51 -7.75 0.78 -16.68
N PRO A 52 -7.43 1.62 -17.69
CA PRO A 52 -6.85 1.13 -18.94
C PRO A 52 -5.59 0.28 -18.72
N LEU A 53 -5.42 -0.78 -19.52
CA LEU A 53 -4.28 -1.70 -19.38
C LEU A 53 -2.95 -1.10 -19.87
N ASP A 54 -2.99 0.01 -20.62
CA ASP A 54 -1.86 0.64 -21.30
C ASP A 54 -1.43 1.97 -20.64
N LEU A 55 -1.76 2.16 -19.37
CA LEU A 55 -1.36 3.36 -18.64
C LEU A 55 0.17 3.44 -18.49
N PRO A 56 0.76 4.64 -18.60
CA PRO A 56 2.18 4.85 -18.30
C PRO A 56 2.54 4.40 -16.86
N PRO A 57 3.75 3.89 -16.61
CA PRO A 57 4.20 3.41 -15.29
C PRO A 57 3.88 4.34 -14.11
N ARG A 58 4.15 5.64 -14.27
CA ARG A 58 3.87 6.66 -13.25
C ARG A 58 2.38 6.80 -12.95
N MET A 59 1.54 6.68 -13.98
CA MET A 59 0.08 6.76 -13.80
C MET A 59 -0.46 5.53 -13.05
N VAL A 60 0.11 4.35 -13.31
CA VAL A 60 -0.21 3.15 -12.55
C VAL A 60 0.23 3.29 -11.09
N LEU A 61 1.43 3.83 -10.85
CA LEU A 61 1.90 4.12 -9.48
C LEU A 61 0.95 5.09 -8.77
N ALA A 62 0.52 6.18 -9.41
CA ALA A 62 -0.41 7.12 -8.82
C ALA A 62 -1.76 6.45 -8.45
N ALA A 63 -2.26 5.55 -9.29
CA ALA A 63 -3.45 4.76 -8.97
C ALA A 63 -3.21 3.81 -7.78
N VAL A 64 -2.06 3.13 -7.73
CA VAL A 64 -1.66 2.28 -6.60
C VAL A 64 -1.64 3.10 -5.31
N MET A 65 -1.10 4.32 -5.32
CA MET A 65 -1.09 5.21 -4.16
C MET A 65 -2.49 5.63 -3.73
N ALA A 66 -3.37 5.93 -4.68
CA ALA A 66 -4.78 6.26 -4.41
C ALA A 66 -5.56 5.09 -3.79
N PHE A 67 -5.14 3.84 -4.06
CA PHE A 67 -5.82 2.62 -3.59
C PHE A 67 -5.16 1.95 -2.38
N ASP A 68 -3.87 2.21 -2.13
CA ASP A 68 -3.11 1.59 -1.06
C ASP A 68 -2.72 2.61 0.01
N GLN A 69 -1.97 3.64 -0.35
CA GLN A 69 -1.44 4.60 0.63
C GLN A 69 -2.53 5.52 1.19
N PHE A 70 -3.26 6.23 0.32
CA PHE A 70 -4.20 7.25 0.78
C PHE A 70 -5.34 6.69 1.65
N PRO A 71 -5.95 5.52 1.36
CA PRO A 71 -6.99 4.96 2.22
C PRO A 71 -6.53 4.71 3.66
N ARG A 72 -5.25 4.37 3.87
CA ARG A 72 -4.67 4.15 5.21
C ARG A 72 -4.61 5.44 6.04
N ASN A 73 -4.45 6.59 5.40
CA ASN A 73 -4.57 7.92 6.02
C ASN A 73 -6.03 8.39 6.12
N MET A 74 -6.77 8.35 5.00
CA MET A 74 -8.12 8.92 4.91
C MET A 74 -9.15 8.18 5.75
N PHE A 75 -8.99 6.88 5.99
CA PHE A 75 -10.00 6.03 6.61
C PHE A 75 -9.47 5.22 7.80
N ARG A 76 -8.42 5.74 8.46
CA ARG A 76 -7.75 5.10 9.60
C ARG A 76 -8.75 4.52 10.62
N GLY A 77 -8.52 3.28 11.02
CA GLY A 77 -9.34 2.60 12.02
C GLY A 77 -10.71 2.12 11.49
N THR A 78 -10.95 2.19 10.18
CA THR A 78 -12.20 1.71 9.57
C THR A 78 -11.92 0.67 8.48
N PRO A 79 -12.88 -0.21 8.14
CA PRO A 79 -12.71 -1.17 7.05
C PRO A 79 -12.33 -0.54 5.70
N ARG A 80 -12.74 0.72 5.47
CA ARG A 80 -12.47 1.44 4.23
C ARG A 80 -10.99 1.67 3.97
N ALA A 81 -10.13 1.61 5.00
CA ALA A 81 -8.68 1.69 4.83
C ALA A 81 -8.09 0.54 4.00
N PHE A 82 -8.82 -0.58 3.90
CA PHE A 82 -8.37 -1.80 3.20
C PHE A 82 -9.24 -2.15 1.98
N ALA A 83 -10.32 -1.39 1.74
CA ALA A 83 -11.36 -1.75 0.77
C ALA A 83 -10.86 -1.81 -0.67
N THR A 84 -9.79 -1.07 -0.98
CA THR A 84 -9.18 -0.98 -2.32
C THR A 84 -7.83 -1.71 -2.42
N ASP A 85 -7.41 -2.47 -1.39
CA ASP A 85 -6.14 -3.21 -1.39
C ASP A 85 -6.04 -4.17 -2.59
N SER A 86 -7.13 -4.83 -2.97
CA SER A 86 -7.16 -5.76 -4.11
C SER A 86 -6.95 -5.07 -5.46
N LEU A 87 -7.44 -3.83 -5.61
CA LEU A 87 -7.22 -3.02 -6.82
C LEU A 87 -5.74 -2.61 -6.91
N ALA A 88 -5.17 -2.12 -5.81
CA ALA A 88 -3.75 -1.77 -5.75
C ALA A 88 -2.85 -2.97 -6.07
N LEU A 89 -3.13 -4.14 -5.48
CA LEU A 89 -2.37 -5.36 -5.71
C LEU A 89 -2.45 -5.83 -7.17
N ALA A 90 -3.62 -5.74 -7.81
CA ALA A 90 -3.79 -6.13 -9.21
C ALA A 90 -2.92 -5.26 -10.14
N LEU A 91 -2.91 -3.95 -9.93
CA LEU A 91 -2.08 -3.01 -10.69
C LEU A 91 -0.58 -3.25 -10.45
N ALA A 92 -0.18 -3.42 -9.20
CA ALA A 92 1.20 -3.70 -8.83
C ALA A 92 1.71 -5.02 -9.45
N ARG A 93 0.89 -6.08 -9.43
CA ARG A 93 1.18 -7.35 -10.10
C ARG A 93 1.44 -7.16 -11.59
N GLN A 94 0.52 -6.47 -12.29
CA GLN A 94 0.65 -6.21 -13.71
C GLN A 94 1.96 -5.47 -14.05
N MET A 95 2.30 -4.45 -13.28
CA MET A 95 3.54 -3.68 -13.47
C MET A 95 4.80 -4.54 -13.31
N VAL A 96 4.84 -5.36 -12.25
CA VAL A 96 6.00 -6.22 -11.97
C VAL A 96 6.09 -7.38 -12.96
N ASP A 97 4.95 -7.99 -13.33
CA ASP A 97 4.91 -9.09 -14.31
C ASP A 97 5.34 -8.63 -15.71
N GLY A 98 5.03 -7.39 -16.08
CA GLY A 98 5.52 -6.75 -17.31
C GLY A 98 6.95 -6.18 -17.21
N GLY A 99 7.55 -6.16 -16.02
CA GLY A 99 8.86 -5.54 -15.77
C GLY A 99 8.89 -4.01 -15.93
N HIS A 100 7.72 -3.37 -15.93
CA HIS A 100 7.56 -1.92 -16.10
C HIS A 100 7.90 -1.14 -14.83
N ASP A 101 7.93 -1.81 -13.68
CA ASP A 101 8.41 -1.26 -12.41
C ASP A 101 9.87 -0.78 -12.49
N ARG A 102 10.68 -1.39 -13.36
CA ARG A 102 12.11 -1.07 -13.52
C ARG A 102 12.37 0.31 -14.13
N SER A 103 11.37 0.95 -14.73
CA SER A 103 11.50 2.34 -15.22
C SER A 103 11.28 3.39 -14.13
N LEU A 104 10.85 2.98 -12.93
CA LEU A 104 10.59 3.87 -11.80
C LEU A 104 11.83 4.02 -10.90
N GLY A 105 11.91 5.14 -10.18
CA GLY A 105 12.93 5.36 -9.17
C GLY A 105 12.80 4.41 -7.96
N LYS A 106 13.83 4.36 -7.09
CA LYS A 106 13.85 3.46 -5.93
C LYS A 106 12.65 3.67 -4.99
N ASP A 107 12.35 4.92 -4.64
CA ASP A 107 11.23 5.23 -3.73
C ASP A 107 9.87 4.93 -4.37
N GLU A 108 9.73 5.21 -5.67
CA GLU A 108 8.53 4.88 -6.44
C GLU A 108 8.30 3.36 -6.49
N ARG A 109 9.35 2.58 -6.71
CA ARG A 109 9.30 1.11 -6.68
C ARG A 109 8.91 0.61 -5.30
N MET A 110 9.43 1.20 -4.22
CA MET A 110 9.02 0.87 -2.85
C MET A 110 7.50 1.00 -2.69
N PHE A 111 6.91 2.14 -3.04
CA PHE A 111 5.45 2.33 -2.95
C PHE A 111 4.66 1.44 -3.90
N LEU A 112 5.20 1.12 -5.08
CA LEU A 112 4.61 0.14 -5.99
C LEU A 112 4.59 -1.27 -5.38
N TYR A 113 5.51 -1.60 -4.47
CA TYR A 113 5.63 -2.92 -3.88
C TYR A 113 4.85 -3.11 -2.57
N LEU A 114 4.47 -2.02 -1.89
CA LEU A 114 3.69 -2.08 -0.65
C LEU A 114 2.37 -2.87 -0.76
N PRO A 115 1.61 -2.86 -1.88
CA PRO A 115 0.43 -3.71 -2.02
C PRO A 115 0.71 -5.22 -1.83
N PHE A 116 1.91 -5.69 -2.17
CA PHE A 116 2.32 -7.08 -1.90
C PHE A 116 2.54 -7.29 -0.40
N GLU A 117 3.19 -6.34 0.28
CA GLU A 117 3.41 -6.36 1.73
C GLU A 117 2.10 -6.33 2.52
N HIS A 118 1.10 -5.63 2.00
CA HIS A 118 -0.21 -5.50 2.63
C HIS A 118 -1.17 -6.67 2.36
N SER A 119 -0.81 -7.60 1.48
CA SER A 119 -1.63 -8.73 1.10
C SER A 119 -1.61 -9.83 2.17
N GLU A 120 -2.78 -10.36 2.54
CA GLU A 120 -2.89 -11.53 3.43
C GLU A 120 -2.70 -12.87 2.68
N GLN A 121 -2.03 -12.86 1.51
CA GLN A 121 -1.72 -14.05 0.72
C GLN A 121 -0.24 -14.41 0.83
N ALA A 122 0.06 -15.65 1.27
CA ALA A 122 1.44 -16.12 1.45
C ALA A 122 2.32 -16.01 0.19
N ALA A 123 1.75 -16.28 -1.00
CA ALA A 123 2.47 -16.14 -2.26
C ALA A 123 2.90 -14.68 -2.54
N GLU A 124 2.07 -13.71 -2.16
CA GLU A 124 2.40 -12.29 -2.33
C GLU A 124 3.45 -11.83 -1.33
N GLN A 125 3.47 -12.39 -0.13
CA GLN A 125 4.50 -12.09 0.87
C GLN A 125 5.88 -12.60 0.44
N ILE A 126 5.95 -13.78 -0.21
CA ILE A 126 7.19 -14.28 -0.82
C ILE A 126 7.66 -13.33 -1.93
N ARG A 127 6.72 -12.91 -2.81
CA ARG A 127 7.01 -11.96 -3.89
C ARG A 127 7.44 -10.59 -3.36
N CYS A 128 6.81 -10.11 -2.29
CA CYS A 128 7.16 -8.89 -1.57
C CYS A 128 8.62 -8.92 -1.14
N CYS A 129 9.04 -9.94 -0.39
CA CYS A 129 10.43 -10.06 0.08
C CYS A 129 11.44 -10.07 -1.08
N ALA A 130 11.13 -10.78 -2.17
CA ALA A 130 11.98 -10.79 -3.36
C ALA A 130 12.08 -9.40 -4.03
N LEU A 131 10.98 -8.65 -4.12
CA LEU A 131 10.95 -7.31 -4.71
C LEU A 131 11.70 -6.29 -3.84
N PHE A 132 11.48 -6.31 -2.53
CA PHE A 132 12.15 -5.43 -1.59
C PHE A 132 13.66 -5.69 -1.49
N ALA A 133 14.11 -6.94 -1.69
CA ALA A 133 15.53 -7.26 -1.79
C ALA A 133 16.21 -6.54 -2.98
N LEU A 134 15.49 -6.28 -4.08
CA LEU A 134 16.00 -5.54 -5.25
C LEU A 134 16.17 -4.03 -4.99
N LEU A 135 15.64 -3.50 -3.89
CA LEU A 135 15.82 -2.10 -3.52
C LEU A 135 17.14 -1.85 -2.78
N GLU A 136 17.88 -2.91 -2.44
CA GLU A 136 19.17 -2.86 -1.73
C GLU A 136 19.09 -2.01 -0.46
N ASP A 137 17.97 -2.14 0.26
CA ASP A 137 17.69 -1.44 1.50
C ASP A 137 17.40 -2.46 2.61
N PRO A 138 18.37 -2.73 3.50
CA PRO A 138 18.21 -3.74 4.54
C PRO A 138 17.05 -3.45 5.49
N GLU A 139 16.70 -2.17 5.70
CA GLU A 139 15.62 -1.80 6.60
C GLU A 139 14.27 -2.09 5.96
N LEU A 140 14.07 -1.70 4.69
CA LEU A 140 12.83 -2.01 3.97
C LEU A 140 12.64 -3.53 3.81
N LEU A 141 13.71 -4.27 3.50
CA LEU A 141 13.64 -5.74 3.42
C LEU A 141 13.27 -6.36 4.78
N ARG A 142 13.76 -5.81 5.89
CA ARG A 142 13.40 -6.28 7.23
C ARG A 142 11.90 -6.11 7.51
N TYR A 143 11.30 -5.01 7.07
CA TYR A 143 9.84 -4.81 7.18
C TYR A 143 9.05 -5.81 6.34
N ALA A 144 9.46 -6.03 5.08
CA ALA A 144 8.83 -7.01 4.20
C ALA A 144 8.86 -8.43 4.81
N GLN A 145 10.01 -8.81 5.39
CA GLN A 145 10.16 -10.10 6.06
C GLN A 145 9.29 -10.21 7.32
N ALA A 146 9.18 -9.15 8.11
CA ALA A 146 8.35 -9.14 9.31
C ALA A 146 6.85 -9.26 8.98
N HIS A 147 6.38 -8.63 7.89
CA HIS A 147 5.03 -8.85 7.38
C HIS A 147 4.80 -10.29 6.93
N LYS A 148 5.76 -10.85 6.19
CA LYS A 148 5.71 -12.25 5.76
C LYS A 148 5.62 -13.21 6.93
N ASP A 149 6.43 -13.02 7.97
CA ASP A 149 6.45 -13.91 9.14
C ASP A 149 5.09 -13.94 9.87
N ILE A 150 4.38 -12.81 9.91
CA ILE A 150 3.02 -12.73 10.46
C ILE A 150 2.02 -13.51 9.61
N ILE A 151 2.09 -13.36 8.28
CA ILE A 151 1.21 -14.10 7.37
C ILE A 151 1.53 -15.59 7.36
N ASP A 152 2.79 -16.00 7.43
CA ASP A 152 3.17 -17.41 7.54
C ASP A 152 2.63 -18.04 8.83
N ARG A 153 2.60 -17.28 9.93
CA ARG A 153 2.11 -17.75 11.23
C ARG A 153 0.59 -17.80 11.32
N PHE A 154 -0.10 -16.74 10.88
CA PHE A 154 -1.53 -16.56 11.14
C PHE A 154 -2.41 -16.65 9.90
N GLY A 155 -1.83 -16.64 8.70
CA GLY A 155 -2.55 -16.56 7.42
C GLY A 155 -3.25 -15.22 7.17
N ARG A 156 -3.06 -14.24 8.06
CA ARG A 156 -3.69 -12.92 8.04
C ARG A 156 -2.97 -11.97 9.01
N PHE A 157 -3.30 -10.68 8.97
CA PHE A 157 -2.81 -9.68 9.92
C PHE A 157 -3.74 -9.57 11.14
N PRO A 158 -3.34 -10.03 12.33
CA PRO A 158 -4.23 -10.05 13.49
C PRO A 158 -4.70 -8.66 13.95
N HIS A 159 -3.87 -7.63 13.75
CA HIS A 159 -4.21 -6.26 14.13
C HIS A 159 -5.38 -5.69 13.31
N ARG A 160 -5.69 -6.28 12.14
CA ARG A 160 -6.86 -5.90 11.33
C ARG A 160 -8.15 -6.56 11.82
N ASN A 161 -8.08 -7.56 12.71
CA ASN A 161 -9.25 -8.34 13.14
C ASN A 161 -10.39 -7.46 13.69
N PRO A 162 -10.15 -6.52 14.63
CA PRO A 162 -11.22 -5.67 15.16
C PRO A 162 -11.84 -4.77 14.09
N ILE A 163 -11.00 -4.22 13.19
CA ILE A 163 -11.43 -3.32 12.12
C ILE A 163 -12.29 -4.07 11.11
N LEU A 164 -11.93 -5.32 10.79
CA LEU A 164 -12.62 -6.17 9.81
C LEU A 164 -13.73 -7.04 10.43
N GLY A 165 -14.05 -6.88 11.71
CA GLY A 165 -15.08 -7.68 12.40
C GLY A 165 -14.74 -9.17 12.54
N ARG A 166 -13.45 -9.53 12.50
CA ARG A 166 -12.97 -10.91 12.68
C ARG A 166 -12.74 -11.20 14.17
N VAL A 167 -13.04 -12.42 14.59
CA VAL A 167 -12.69 -12.89 15.94
C VAL A 167 -11.22 -13.31 15.95
N SER A 168 -10.44 -12.74 16.88
CA SER A 168 -9.06 -13.15 17.12
C SER A 168 -9.01 -14.46 17.92
N THR A 169 -8.10 -15.34 17.55
CA THR A 169 -7.75 -16.55 18.31
C THR A 169 -6.97 -16.18 19.59
N PRO A 170 -6.87 -17.08 20.58
CA PRO A 170 -6.05 -16.84 21.77
C PRO A 170 -4.58 -16.54 21.43
N GLU A 171 -4.02 -17.21 20.42
CA GLU A 171 -2.64 -16.98 19.98
C GLU A 171 -2.46 -15.59 19.37
N GLU A 172 -3.39 -15.16 18.51
CA GLU A 172 -3.41 -13.82 17.94
C GLU A 172 -3.53 -12.74 19.02
N ILE A 173 -4.35 -12.96 20.05
CA ILE A 173 -4.50 -12.03 21.18
C ILE A 173 -3.18 -11.87 21.96
N GLU A 174 -2.46 -12.97 22.19
CA GLU A 174 -1.18 -12.90 22.88
C GLU A 174 -0.10 -12.24 22.00
N PHE A 175 -0.09 -12.55 20.71
CA PHE A 175 0.80 -11.92 19.74
C PHE A 175 0.62 -10.39 19.70
N LEU A 176 -0.63 -9.90 19.71
CA LEU A 176 -0.93 -8.46 19.70
C LEU A 176 -0.41 -7.66 20.90
N LYS A 177 0.09 -8.33 21.95
CA LYS A 177 0.73 -7.67 23.10
C LYS A 177 2.23 -7.45 22.88
N GLN A 178 2.82 -8.06 21.85
CA GLN A 178 4.26 -8.04 21.61
C GLN A 178 4.65 -6.87 20.69
N PRO A 179 5.89 -6.35 20.79
CA PRO A 179 6.44 -5.42 19.81
C PRO A 179 6.41 -6.01 18.40
N GLY A 180 6.18 -5.18 17.37
CA GLY A 180 6.14 -5.63 15.98
C GLY A 180 4.88 -6.44 15.61
N SER A 181 3.85 -6.43 16.46
CA SER A 181 2.57 -7.10 16.18
C SER A 181 1.62 -6.31 15.25
N SER A 182 2.00 -5.08 14.95
CA SER A 182 1.37 -4.18 13.98
C SER A 182 2.43 -3.28 13.35
N PHE A 183 2.14 -2.77 12.16
CA PHE A 183 2.92 -1.77 11.45
C PHE A 183 2.05 -0.54 11.16
#